data_AF-A0A0F2L7C9-F1
#
_entry.id   AF-A0A0F2L7C9-F1
#
_cell.length_a   1.000
_cell.length_b   1.000
_cell.length_c   1.000
_cell.angle_alpha   90.00
_cell.angle_beta   90.00
_cell.angle_gamma   90.00
#
_symmetry.space_group_name_H-M   'P 1'
#
loop_
_entity.id
_entity.type
_entity.pdbx_description
1 polymer ?
#
loop_
_entity_poly.entity_id
_entity_poly.type
_entity_poly.pdbx_seq_one_letter_code
_entity_poly.pdbx_strand_id
1 'polypeptide(L)'
;MYAVEEFLKATPSELVRRYGAVKRDSYYEVPALNAPWVFARPFAAELRPGVRYRLEGVSASFSGRGEAYIVLTDGEVGYGFILAQGRRRMFKCIRRPYAAPQGVSPPAYIKIKPMALTLSDSPLIECVDGPLAVKAVAVLPAAYSVYRSMSVAFGALSLAEVK
;
A
#
# COMPACT_ATOMS: atom_id res chain seq x y z
N MET A 1 10.99 -13.83 6.24
CA MET A 1 9.97 -13.34 7.18
C MET A 1 10.56 -12.47 8.30
N TYR A 2 11.82 -12.01 8.19
CA TYR A 2 12.52 -11.22 9.23
C TYR A 2 12.43 -9.70 9.06
N ALA A 3 12.01 -9.20 7.90
CA ALA A 3 12.08 -7.77 7.56
C ALA A 3 11.28 -6.86 8.51
N VAL A 4 10.12 -7.32 9.02
CA VAL A 4 9.34 -6.56 10.00
C VAL A 4 10.03 -6.56 11.37
N GLU A 5 10.55 -7.70 11.83
CA GLU A 5 11.25 -7.77 13.11
C GLU A 5 12.55 -6.96 13.11
N GLU A 6 13.30 -6.99 12.01
CA GLU A 6 14.48 -6.16 11.78
C GLU A 6 14.11 -4.67 11.81
N PHE A 7 13.04 -4.27 11.13
CA PHE A 7 12.57 -2.89 11.13
C PHE A 7 12.18 -2.39 12.53
N LEU A 8 11.46 -3.21 13.31
CA LEU A 8 11.03 -2.85 14.67
C LEU A 8 12.20 -2.70 15.65
N LYS A 9 13.37 -3.27 15.30
CA LYS A 9 14.62 -3.18 16.07
C LYS A 9 15.67 -2.28 15.38
N ALA A 10 15.31 -1.64 14.28
CA ALA A 10 16.26 -0.89 13.46
C ALA A 10 16.81 0.30 14.23
N THR A 11 18.13 0.47 14.13
CA THR A 11 18.81 1.63 14.69
C THR A 11 18.41 2.91 13.93
N PRO A 12 18.55 4.10 14.55
CA PRO A 12 18.30 5.37 13.88
C PRO A 12 18.98 5.53 12.51
N SER A 13 20.23 5.06 12.38
CA SER A 13 20.96 5.14 11.12
C SER A 13 20.39 4.19 10.05
N GLU A 14 19.92 3.02 10.44
CA GLU A 14 19.23 2.08 9.54
C GLU A 14 17.88 2.61 9.09
N LEU A 15 17.11 3.24 9.99
CA LEU A 15 15.85 3.89 9.66
C LEU A 15 16.04 4.94 8.55
N VAL A 16 17.05 5.79 8.67
CA VAL A 16 17.35 6.80 7.64
C VAL A 16 17.85 6.14 6.35
N ARG A 17 18.84 5.25 6.43
CA ARG A 17 19.53 4.72 5.23
C ARG A 17 18.71 3.71 4.44
N ARG A 18 17.95 2.84 5.10
CA ARG A 18 17.22 1.74 4.45
C ARG A 18 15.76 2.06 4.21
N TYR A 19 15.15 2.83 5.11
CA TYR A 19 13.70 3.09 5.09
C TYR A 19 13.37 4.55 4.75
N GLY A 20 14.39 5.39 4.50
CA GLY A 20 14.20 6.78 4.12
C GLY A 20 13.56 7.62 5.24
N ALA A 21 13.81 7.26 6.49
CA ALA A 21 13.23 7.97 7.62
C ALA A 21 13.74 9.41 7.72
N VAL A 22 12.84 10.32 8.08
CA VAL A 22 13.18 11.72 8.41
C VAL A 22 13.12 11.88 9.92
N LYS A 23 14.22 12.35 10.52
CA LYS A 23 14.24 12.65 11.96
C LYS A 23 13.30 13.82 12.27
N ARG A 24 12.42 13.63 13.24
CA ARG A 24 11.62 14.65 13.91
C ARG A 24 12.07 14.73 15.37
N ASP A 25 11.53 15.68 16.13
CA ASP A 25 11.98 16.01 17.49
C ASP A 25 12.24 14.77 18.36
N SER A 26 11.24 13.91 18.48
CA SER A 26 11.28 12.72 19.36
C SER A 26 11.16 11.38 18.63
N TYR A 27 11.06 11.38 17.29
CA TYR A 27 10.80 10.17 16.51
C TYR A 27 11.39 10.23 15.11
N TYR A 28 11.46 9.07 14.46
CA TYR A 28 11.85 8.92 13.06
C TYR A 28 10.60 8.60 12.24
N GLU A 29 10.32 9.46 11.27
CA GLU A 29 9.15 9.37 10.41
C GLU A 29 9.49 8.61 9.12
N VAL A 30 8.92 7.42 8.96
CA VAL A 30 9.13 6.53 7.81
C VAL A 30 7.94 6.65 6.85
N PRO A 31 8.14 6.95 5.55
CA PRO A 31 7.06 6.89 4.57
C PRO A 31 6.45 5.48 4.50
N ALA A 32 5.11 5.36 4.49
CA ALA A 32 4.45 4.06 4.43
C ALA A 32 4.92 3.20 3.24
N LEU A 33 5.19 3.80 2.08
CA LEU A 33 5.68 3.11 0.88
C LEU A 33 7.02 2.40 1.09
N ASN A 34 7.85 2.87 2.03
CA ASN A 34 9.16 2.31 2.36
C ASN A 34 9.09 1.29 3.50
N ALA A 35 7.93 1.09 4.12
CA ALA A 35 7.79 0.18 5.25
C ALA A 35 7.91 -1.30 4.79
N PRO A 36 8.45 -2.20 5.63
CA PRO A 36 8.78 -3.58 5.24
C PRO A 36 7.57 -4.48 4.92
N TRP A 37 6.35 -4.02 5.23
CA TRP A 37 5.10 -4.70 4.90
C TRP A 37 4.52 -4.28 3.55
N VAL A 38 5.11 -3.28 2.89
CA VAL A 38 4.66 -2.79 1.58
C VAL A 38 5.48 -3.43 0.48
N PHE A 39 4.79 -3.99 -0.51
CA PHE A 39 5.41 -4.52 -1.73
C PHE A 39 5.18 -3.49 -2.82
N ALA A 40 6.23 -2.85 -3.32
CA ALA A 40 6.09 -1.78 -4.29
C ALA A 40 7.03 -1.97 -5.49
N ARG A 41 6.60 -1.49 -6.65
CA ARG A 41 7.42 -1.40 -7.86
C ARG A 41 7.23 -0.04 -8.54
N PRO A 42 8.31 0.61 -9.02
CA PRO A 42 8.20 1.84 -9.78
C PRO A 42 7.29 1.66 -11.00
N PHE A 43 6.39 2.60 -11.21
CA PHE A 43 5.44 2.62 -12.32
C PHE A 43 5.00 4.06 -12.56
N ALA A 44 5.15 4.55 -13.79
CA ALA A 44 4.78 5.90 -14.17
C ALA A 44 3.45 5.88 -14.95
N ALA A 45 2.48 6.64 -14.48
CA ALA A 45 1.19 6.83 -15.14
C ALA A 45 0.52 8.12 -14.62
N GLU A 46 -0.55 8.55 -15.29
CA GLU A 46 -1.39 9.65 -14.83
C GLU A 46 -2.82 9.17 -14.61
N LEU A 47 -3.38 9.50 -13.45
CA LEU A 47 -4.79 9.27 -13.14
C LEU A 47 -5.55 10.58 -13.25
N ARG A 48 -6.75 10.49 -13.83
CA ARG A 48 -7.69 11.60 -13.96
C ARG A 48 -8.95 11.32 -13.15
N PRO A 49 -9.53 12.35 -12.52
CA PRO A 49 -10.75 12.19 -11.74
C PRO A 49 -11.91 11.69 -12.59
N GLY A 50 -12.72 10.78 -12.05
CA GLY A 50 -13.90 10.22 -12.72
C GLY A 50 -13.62 9.17 -13.79
N VAL A 51 -12.36 8.84 -14.06
CA VAL A 51 -11.97 7.78 -15.01
C VAL A 51 -11.80 6.44 -14.28
N ARG A 52 -12.16 5.35 -14.95
CA ARG A 52 -12.00 3.98 -14.46
C ARG A 52 -10.79 3.33 -15.11
N TYR A 53 -9.96 2.69 -14.31
CA TYR A 53 -8.75 2.04 -14.79
C TYR A 53 -8.70 0.56 -14.43
N ARG A 54 -8.17 -0.25 -15.36
CA ARG A 54 -7.75 -1.63 -15.12
C ARG A 54 -6.23 -1.66 -15.05
N LEU A 55 -5.72 -2.13 -13.91
CA LEU A 55 -4.30 -2.39 -13.70
C LEU A 55 -4.02 -3.87 -13.96
N GLU A 56 -3.05 -4.15 -14.83
CA GLU A 56 -2.59 -5.51 -15.11
C GLU A 56 -1.11 -5.68 -14.72
N GLY A 57 -0.65 -6.92 -14.63
CA GLY A 57 0.73 -7.23 -14.28
C GLY A 57 1.06 -7.20 -12.79
N VAL A 58 0.05 -7.14 -11.92
CA VAL A 58 0.21 -7.35 -10.47
C VAL A 58 -0.63 -8.53 -10.03
N SER A 59 0.00 -9.49 -9.34
CA SER A 59 -0.69 -10.59 -8.70
C SER A 59 -0.33 -10.63 -7.22
N ALA A 60 -1.35 -10.78 -6.39
CA ALA A 60 -1.20 -10.95 -4.96
C ALA A 60 -2.11 -12.10 -4.51
N SER A 61 -1.58 -12.95 -3.63
CA SER A 61 -2.33 -14.03 -3.00
C SER A 61 -1.90 -14.16 -1.55
N PHE A 62 -2.79 -14.66 -0.71
CA PHE A 62 -2.54 -14.91 0.71
C PHE A 62 -3.47 -16.04 1.17
N SER A 63 -3.20 -16.62 2.34
CA SER A 63 -4.02 -17.71 2.89
C SER A 63 -5.00 -17.19 3.95
N GLY A 64 -6.15 -17.84 4.04
CA GLY A 64 -7.19 -17.52 5.03
C GLY A 64 -8.04 -16.31 4.67
N ARG A 65 -8.83 -15.83 5.63
CA ARG A 65 -9.70 -14.65 5.45
C ARG A 65 -8.87 -13.38 5.65
N GLY A 66 -9.05 -12.40 4.79
CA GLY A 66 -8.33 -11.14 4.90
C GLY A 66 -8.45 -10.26 3.67
N GLU A 67 -7.72 -9.16 3.72
CA GLU A 67 -7.74 -8.11 2.71
C GLU A 67 -6.31 -7.62 2.42
N ALA A 68 -6.07 -7.30 1.16
CA ALA A 68 -4.92 -6.52 0.72
C ALA A 68 -5.39 -5.42 -0.24
N TYR A 69 -4.66 -4.32 -0.32
CA TYR A 69 -4.97 -3.21 -1.21
C TYR A 69 -3.94 -3.16 -2.31
N ILE A 70 -4.40 -3.10 -3.56
CA ILE A 70 -3.56 -2.89 -4.73
C ILE A 70 -3.78 -1.46 -5.18
N VAL A 71 -2.74 -0.63 -5.11
CA VAL A 71 -2.85 0.82 -5.28
C VAL A 71 -1.81 1.37 -6.24
N LEU A 72 -2.22 2.37 -7.02
CA LEU A 72 -1.34 3.29 -7.74
C LEU A 72 -1.11 4.51 -6.83
N THR A 73 0.15 4.89 -6.61
CA THR A 73 0.49 5.90 -5.62
C THR A 73 1.67 6.76 -6.05
N ASP A 74 1.71 7.99 -5.53
CA ASP A 74 2.87 8.89 -5.57
C ASP A 74 3.73 8.81 -4.29
N GLY A 75 3.32 7.98 -3.32
CA GLY A 75 3.93 7.82 -1.99
C GLY A 75 3.11 8.42 -0.85
N GLU A 76 2.21 9.37 -1.11
CA GLU A 76 1.39 10.04 -0.10
C GLU A 76 -0.10 9.74 -0.29
N VAL A 77 -0.56 9.72 -1.54
CA VAL A 77 -1.93 9.37 -1.93
C VAL A 77 -1.92 8.11 -2.76
N GLY A 78 -2.92 7.25 -2.57
CA GLY A 78 -3.07 6.01 -3.33
C GLY A 78 -4.52 5.79 -3.79
N TYR A 79 -4.69 5.52 -5.08
CA TYR A 79 -5.95 5.05 -5.66
C TYR A 79 -5.84 3.59 -6.01
N GLY A 80 -6.84 2.80 -5.64
CA GLY A 80 -6.74 1.37 -5.87
C GLY A 80 -8.03 0.61 -5.70
N PHE A 81 -7.85 -0.69 -5.51
CA PHE A 81 -8.93 -1.60 -5.21
C PHE A 81 -8.54 -2.57 -4.11
N ILE A 82 -9.55 -3.24 -3.57
CA ILE A 82 -9.36 -4.18 -2.50
C ILE A 82 -9.44 -5.61 -3.03
N LEU A 83 -8.38 -6.37 -2.76
CA LEU A 83 -8.35 -7.81 -2.91
C LEU A 83 -8.84 -8.45 -1.61
N ALA A 84 -10.01 -9.09 -1.65
CA ALA A 84 -10.67 -9.70 -0.50
C ALA A 84 -10.77 -11.23 -0.65
N GLN A 85 -10.49 -11.99 0.42
CA GLN A 85 -10.83 -13.41 0.49
C GLN A 85 -11.88 -13.67 1.58
N GLY A 86 -13.01 -14.29 1.19
CA GLY A 86 -14.01 -14.81 2.12
C GLY A 86 -15.09 -13.85 2.62
N ARG A 87 -15.07 -12.56 2.23
CA ARG A 87 -16.13 -11.61 2.58
C ARG A 87 -16.50 -10.72 1.39
N ARG A 88 -17.78 -10.68 1.03
CA ARG A 88 -18.36 -9.67 0.13
C ARG A 88 -18.63 -8.40 0.92
N ARG A 89 -18.38 -7.24 0.33
CA ARG A 89 -18.63 -5.94 0.93
C ARG A 89 -19.73 -5.24 0.14
N MET A 90 -20.25 -4.16 0.72
CA MET A 90 -21.41 -3.44 0.19
C MET A 90 -21.11 -1.94 0.03
N PHE A 91 -19.84 -1.57 -0.15
CA PHE A 91 -19.45 -0.19 -0.41
C PHE A 91 -18.91 -0.06 -1.82
N LYS A 92 -19.11 1.11 -2.43
CA LYS A 92 -18.53 1.41 -3.75
C LYS A 92 -17.09 1.91 -3.63
N CYS A 93 -16.89 2.89 -2.74
CA CYS A 93 -15.62 3.55 -2.50
C CYS A 93 -15.40 3.73 -0.99
N ILE A 94 -14.17 3.50 -0.51
CA ILE A 94 -13.77 3.85 0.86
C ILE A 94 -12.54 4.74 0.85
N ARG A 95 -12.51 5.69 1.77
CA ARG A 95 -11.30 6.48 2.08
C ARG A 95 -10.76 6.05 3.42
N ARG A 96 -9.45 5.78 3.50
CA ARG A 96 -8.81 5.43 4.76
C ARG A 96 -7.31 5.77 4.76
N PRO A 97 -6.75 6.18 5.90
CA PRO A 97 -5.31 6.20 6.04
C PRO A 97 -4.76 4.77 6.14
N TYR A 98 -3.56 4.56 5.60
CA TYR A 98 -2.78 3.34 5.78
C TYR A 98 -1.38 3.66 6.27
N ALA A 99 -1.05 3.13 7.44
CA ALA A 99 0.29 3.24 8.03
C ALA A 99 0.91 1.85 8.18
N ALA A 100 0.22 0.96 8.87
CA ALA A 100 0.68 -0.40 9.13
C ALA A 100 -0.50 -1.39 9.02
N PRO A 101 -0.22 -2.67 8.72
CA PRO A 101 -1.22 -3.73 8.86
C PRO A 101 -1.67 -3.84 10.32
N GLN A 102 -2.94 -4.19 10.51
CA GLN A 102 -3.48 -4.50 11.82
C GLN A 102 -2.63 -5.57 12.53
N GLY A 103 -2.26 -5.31 13.78
CA GLY A 103 -1.41 -6.19 14.59
C GLY A 103 0.08 -5.86 14.53
N VAL A 104 0.51 -4.91 13.69
CA VAL A 104 1.86 -4.34 13.73
C VAL A 104 1.83 -3.01 14.46
N SER A 105 2.61 -2.92 15.54
CA SER A 105 2.80 -1.69 16.31
C SER A 105 4.29 -1.35 16.40
N PRO A 106 4.75 -0.33 15.67
CA PRO A 106 6.11 0.17 15.81
C PRO A 106 6.38 0.70 17.24
N PRO A 107 7.64 0.64 17.72
CA PRO A 107 8.05 1.34 18.93
C PRO A 107 7.80 2.85 18.83
N ALA A 108 7.67 3.55 19.98
CA ALA A 108 7.31 4.96 20.02
C ALA A 108 8.26 5.91 19.25
N TYR A 109 9.54 5.52 19.10
CA TYR A 109 10.54 6.30 18.37
C TYR A 109 10.44 6.13 16.83
N ILE A 110 9.59 5.23 16.34
CA ILE A 110 9.32 5.02 14.92
C ILE A 110 7.87 5.39 14.66
N LYS A 111 7.64 6.36 13.77
CA LYS A 111 6.30 6.66 13.25
C LYS A 111 6.26 6.43 11.77
N ILE A 112 5.14 5.91 11.30
CA ILE A 112 4.89 5.74 9.88
C ILE A 112 4.04 6.90 9.42
N LYS A 113 4.53 7.66 8.43
CA LYS A 113 3.73 8.66 7.73
C LYS A 113 2.67 7.93 6.93
N PRO A 114 1.36 8.09 7.27
CA PRO A 114 0.31 7.33 6.60
C PRO A 114 0.14 7.79 5.15
N MET A 115 -0.22 6.84 4.30
CA MET A 115 -0.71 7.10 2.94
C MET A 115 -2.23 7.26 2.98
N ALA A 116 -2.77 8.28 2.32
CA ALA A 116 -4.20 8.46 2.15
C ALA A 116 -4.69 7.57 1.00
N LEU A 117 -5.52 6.57 1.30
CA LEU A 117 -6.03 5.63 0.30
C LEU A 117 -7.49 5.93 -0.05
N THR A 118 -7.79 5.85 -1.34
CA THR A 118 -9.16 5.75 -1.87
C THR A 118 -9.30 4.45 -2.65
N LEU A 119 -10.14 3.54 -2.15
CA LEU A 119 -10.20 2.16 -2.59
C LEU A 119 -11.59 1.78 -3.11
N SER A 120 -11.61 1.06 -4.23
CA SER A 120 -12.79 0.51 -4.87
C SER A 120 -13.03 -0.94 -4.39
N ASP A 121 -14.29 -1.38 -4.29
CA ASP A 121 -14.64 -2.78 -3.99
C ASP A 121 -14.77 -3.68 -5.24
N SER A 122 -14.37 -3.15 -6.40
CA SER A 122 -14.27 -3.86 -7.68
C SER A 122 -12.79 -4.04 -8.07
N PRO A 123 -12.42 -4.97 -8.96
CA PRO A 123 -11.03 -5.09 -9.43
C PRO A 123 -10.59 -3.94 -10.37
N LEU A 124 -11.38 -2.85 -10.43
CA LEU A 124 -11.08 -1.64 -11.17
C LEU A 124 -10.75 -0.51 -10.19
N ILE A 125 -9.88 0.39 -10.62
CA ILE A 125 -9.58 1.63 -9.91
C ILE A 125 -10.57 2.67 -10.44
N GLU A 126 -11.69 2.87 -9.74
CA GLU A 126 -12.79 3.72 -10.22
C GLU A 126 -13.14 4.88 -9.28
N CYS A 127 -12.60 4.88 -8.07
CA CYS A 127 -12.83 5.93 -7.07
C CYS A 127 -11.80 7.07 -7.14
N VAL A 128 -11.30 7.38 -8.34
CA VAL A 128 -10.32 8.48 -8.54
C VAL A 128 -11.05 9.82 -8.42
N ASP A 129 -10.78 10.53 -7.33
CA ASP A 129 -11.43 11.81 -6.99
C ASP A 129 -10.52 13.03 -7.18
N GLY A 130 -9.25 12.83 -7.53
CA GLY A 130 -8.28 13.88 -7.85
C GLY A 130 -7.24 13.39 -8.86
N PRO A 131 -6.57 14.30 -9.57
CA PRO A 131 -5.47 13.93 -10.45
C PRO A 131 -4.29 13.37 -9.65
N LEU A 132 -3.59 12.37 -10.21
CA LEU A 132 -2.41 11.78 -9.57
C LEU A 132 -1.34 11.44 -10.59
N ALA A 133 -0.14 11.96 -10.39
CA ALA A 133 1.07 11.51 -11.08
C ALA A 133 1.63 10.29 -10.34
N VAL A 134 1.31 9.10 -10.86
CA VAL A 134 1.69 7.82 -10.25
C VAL A 134 3.20 7.61 -10.37
N LYS A 135 3.81 7.16 -9.26
CA LYS A 135 5.23 6.81 -9.19
C LYS A 135 5.46 5.33 -8.90
N ALA A 136 4.48 4.65 -8.31
CA ALA A 136 4.57 3.23 -7.98
C ALA A 136 3.21 2.52 -8.01
N VAL A 137 3.26 1.22 -8.26
CA VAL A 137 2.22 0.27 -7.86
C VAL A 137 2.63 -0.33 -6.52
N ALA A 138 1.72 -0.39 -5.55
CA ALA A 138 1.97 -0.98 -4.24
C ALA A 138 0.87 -1.99 -3.85
N VAL A 139 1.28 -3.04 -3.14
CA VAL A 139 0.40 -4.01 -2.49
C VAL A 139 0.56 -3.88 -0.98
N LEU A 140 -0.56 -3.62 -0.30
CA LEU A 140 -0.63 -3.26 1.11
C LEU A 140 -1.48 -4.29 1.88
N PRO A 141 -0.89 -5.10 2.79
CA PRO A 141 -1.68 -6.04 3.59
C PRO A 141 -2.50 -5.28 4.63
N ALA A 142 -3.78 -5.61 4.80
CA ALA A 142 -4.63 -4.97 5.81
C ALA A 142 -4.32 -5.45 7.24
N ALA A 143 -3.82 -6.68 7.39
CA ALA A 143 -3.52 -7.32 8.67
C ALA A 143 -2.20 -8.10 8.61
N TYR A 144 -1.57 -8.29 9.78
CA TYR A 144 -0.28 -8.98 9.86
C TYR A 144 -0.38 -10.45 9.47
N SER A 145 -1.52 -11.10 9.74
CA SER A 145 -1.80 -12.47 9.28
C SER A 145 -1.81 -12.60 7.75
N VAL A 146 -2.36 -11.59 7.06
CA VAL A 146 -2.31 -11.50 5.59
C VAL A 146 -0.86 -11.36 5.14
N TYR A 147 -0.14 -10.37 5.67
CA TYR A 147 1.27 -10.14 5.35
C TYR A 147 2.12 -11.42 5.45
N ARG A 148 1.98 -12.19 6.55
CA ARG A 148 2.78 -13.40 6.79
C ARG A 148 2.58 -14.51 5.77
N SER A 149 1.44 -14.57 5.11
CA SER A 149 1.13 -15.58 4.09
C SER A 149 1.10 -15.01 2.67
N MET A 150 1.37 -13.71 2.52
CA MET A 150 1.20 -13.03 1.25
C MET A 150 2.34 -13.33 0.30
N SER A 151 1.98 -13.66 -0.94
CA SER A 151 2.87 -13.72 -2.09
C SER A 151 2.46 -12.62 -3.06
N VAL A 152 3.43 -11.83 -3.52
CA VAL A 152 3.23 -10.74 -4.47
C VAL A 152 4.20 -10.91 -5.62
N ALA A 153 3.70 -10.84 -6.85
CA ALA A 153 4.52 -10.81 -8.06
C ALA A 153 4.13 -9.64 -8.97
N PHE A 154 5.13 -8.98 -9.50
CA PHE A 154 4.99 -7.91 -10.47
C PHE A 154 5.50 -8.40 -11.84
N GLY A 155 4.60 -8.57 -12.79
CA GLY A 155 4.90 -8.83 -14.20
C GLY A 155 5.13 -7.55 -15.00
N ALA A 156 4.73 -7.56 -16.28
CA ALA A 156 4.70 -6.36 -17.11
C ALA A 156 3.48 -5.51 -16.70
N LEU A 157 3.73 -4.41 -15.99
CA LEU A 157 2.68 -3.53 -15.50
C LEU A 157 2.10 -2.72 -16.66
N SER A 158 0.77 -2.70 -16.76
CA SER A 158 0.05 -1.87 -17.72
C SER A 158 -1.19 -1.28 -17.06
N LEU A 159 -1.60 -0.11 -17.54
CA LEU A 159 -2.79 0.59 -17.08
C LEU A 159 -3.66 0.93 -18.28
N ALA A 160 -4.90 0.46 -18.28
CA ALA A 160 -5.86 0.72 -19.34
C ALA A 160 -7.07 1.49 -18.79
N GLU A 161 -7.50 2.52 -19.50
CA GLU A 161 -8.78 3.17 -19.24
C GLU A 161 -9.94 2.28 -19.70
N VAL A 162 -10.96 2.16 -18.86
CA VAL A 162 -12.15 1.34 -19.13
C VAL A 162 -13.35 2.24 -19.29
N LYS A 163 -14.03 2.12 -20.44
CA LYS A 163 -15.26 2.87 -20.75
C LYS A 163 -16.44 2.40 -19.93
#